data_AF-A0A6M0C7N8-F1
#
_entry.id   AF-A0A6M0C7N8-F1
#
_cell.length_a   1.000
_cell.length_b   1.000
_cell.length_c   1.000
_cell.angle_alpha   90.00
_cell.angle_beta   90.00
_cell.angle_gamma   90.00
#
_symmetry.space_group_name_H-M   'P 1'
#
loop_
_entity.id
_entity.type
_entity.pdbx_description
1 polymer ?
#
loop_
_entity_poly.entity_id
_entity_poly.type
_entity_poly.pdbx_seq_one_letter_code
_entity_poly.pdbx_strand_id
1 'polypeptide(L)'
;TMVDLLAGSVLSRDELEAREHFDGHGLIQDRYSLRCLPQYLGPIVDGLIEIAWQIETEMNSVTDNPLIDVENQTSYHCGNFLGQYVGVGMDNLRYYLGLLAKHLDTQIALLVAPEFSNGLSPSLVGNTSRKVNMGLKGLQIVGNSLMPLLGFYGNSIADRFPTHAEQFNQNINSQGFASANLARQSLSIFRQYMAVVLMFAVQAADLRTYKVAGHYDARECLSPGTSELYAAVREVIGKPPSAERPYVWNDNEQSLDEHLALIAADLADGGRIVRTVSPILSSLKF
;
A
#
# COMPACT_ATOMS: atom_id res chain seq x y z
N THR A 1 5.03 14.02 -5.86
CA THR A 1 6.06 13.07 -6.34
C THR A 1 6.88 12.54 -5.16
N MET A 2 7.73 11.52 -5.31
CA MET A 2 8.60 11.06 -4.22
C MET A 2 9.60 12.13 -3.77
N VAL A 3 10.04 12.99 -4.70
CA VAL A 3 10.88 14.16 -4.38
C VAL A 3 10.16 15.07 -3.40
N ASP A 4 8.90 15.41 -3.67
CA ASP A 4 8.09 16.25 -2.77
C ASP A 4 7.87 15.59 -1.40
N LEU A 5 7.69 14.26 -1.38
CA LEU A 5 7.53 13.52 -0.13
C LEU A 5 8.80 13.48 0.72
N LEU A 6 9.99 13.59 0.13
CA LEU A 6 11.26 13.56 0.85
C LEU A 6 11.87 14.95 1.08
N ALA A 7 11.34 15.99 0.44
CA ALA A 7 11.84 17.35 0.55
C ALA A 7 11.91 17.81 2.02
N GLY A 8 13.08 18.29 2.45
CA GLY A 8 13.31 18.75 3.82
C GLY A 8 13.51 17.64 4.86
N SER A 9 13.55 16.37 4.45
CA SER A 9 13.92 15.27 5.35
C SER A 9 15.39 15.34 5.72
N VAL A 10 15.68 15.20 7.01
CA VAL A 10 17.03 15.11 7.57
C VAL A 10 17.51 13.66 7.65
N LEU A 11 16.65 12.69 7.29
CA LEU A 11 16.94 11.25 7.32
C LEU A 11 17.38 10.68 5.97
N SER A 12 17.13 11.40 4.87
CA SER A 12 17.60 11.04 3.53
C SER A 12 18.95 11.69 3.25
N ARG A 13 19.80 11.00 2.48
CA ARG A 13 20.98 11.62 1.88
C ARG A 13 20.52 12.53 0.74
N ASP A 14 20.86 13.82 0.79
CA ASP A 14 20.60 14.75 -0.31
C ASP A 14 21.75 14.67 -1.32
N GLU A 15 21.46 14.05 -2.47
CA GLU A 15 22.41 13.85 -3.57
C GLU A 15 21.82 14.40 -4.89
N LEU A 16 20.90 15.38 -4.83
CA LEU A 16 20.24 15.92 -6.02
C LEU A 16 21.19 16.74 -6.91
N GLU A 17 22.14 17.49 -6.33
CA GLU A 17 23.04 18.38 -7.08
C GLU A 17 24.45 17.80 -7.35
N ALA A 18 24.90 16.80 -6.58
CA ALA A 18 26.09 16.00 -6.84
C ALA A 18 26.19 14.82 -5.85
N ARG A 19 26.90 13.75 -6.22
CA ARG A 19 27.31 12.72 -5.25
C ARG A 19 28.47 13.26 -4.42
N GLU A 20 28.33 13.25 -3.10
CA GLU A 20 29.49 13.33 -2.22
C GLU A 20 30.48 12.19 -2.52
N HIS A 21 31.75 12.44 -2.22
CA HIS A 21 32.84 11.49 -2.38
C HIS A 21 32.51 10.21 -1.59
N PHE A 22 32.49 9.04 -2.25
CA PHE A 22 32.33 7.76 -1.57
C PHE A 22 33.51 7.57 -0.60
N ASP A 23 33.24 7.63 0.70
CA ASP A 23 34.24 7.58 1.77
C ASP A 23 34.71 6.15 2.11
N GLY A 24 34.20 5.14 1.38
CA GLY A 24 34.51 3.73 1.60
C GLY A 24 33.55 3.02 2.57
N HIS A 25 32.58 3.71 3.17
CA HIS A 25 31.60 3.13 4.08
C HIS A 25 30.21 3.02 3.44
N GLY A 26 29.61 1.83 3.52
CA GLY A 26 28.25 1.56 3.01
C GLY A 26 28.19 1.10 1.54
N LEU A 27 26.98 1.05 0.98
CA LEU A 27 26.75 0.66 -0.41
C LEU A 27 26.96 1.86 -1.34
N ILE A 28 27.67 1.65 -2.45
CA ILE A 28 27.80 2.64 -3.54
C ILE A 28 26.42 2.98 -4.15
N GLN A 29 25.46 2.05 -4.06
CA GLN A 29 24.13 2.21 -4.63
C GLN A 29 23.08 1.62 -3.70
N ASP A 30 21.95 2.32 -3.57
CA ASP A 30 20.77 1.76 -2.91
C ASP A 30 20.20 0.58 -3.68
N ARG A 31 19.55 -0.32 -2.94
CA ARG A 31 18.89 -1.51 -3.47
C ARG A 31 17.73 -1.14 -4.37
N TYR A 32 17.37 -2.05 -5.29
CA TYR A 32 16.36 -1.78 -6.32
C TYR A 32 14.98 -1.44 -5.75
N SER A 33 14.62 -1.98 -4.59
CA SER A 33 13.35 -1.66 -3.94
C SER A 33 13.21 -0.16 -3.64
N LEU A 34 14.32 0.56 -3.43
CA LEU A 34 14.34 2.03 -3.31
C LEU A 34 14.65 2.70 -4.65
N ARG A 35 15.75 2.30 -5.30
CA ARG A 35 16.28 3.00 -6.49
C ARG A 35 15.42 2.86 -7.75
N CYS A 36 14.71 1.74 -7.89
CA CYS A 36 13.82 1.46 -9.02
C CYS A 36 12.35 1.68 -8.66
N LEU A 37 12.05 2.33 -7.53
CA LEU A 37 10.69 2.53 -7.06
C LEU A 37 9.79 3.23 -8.10
N PRO A 38 10.20 4.32 -8.76
CA PRO A 38 9.38 4.95 -9.79
C PRO A 38 9.10 4.02 -10.98
N GLN A 39 10.09 3.26 -11.44
CA GLN A 39 9.94 2.34 -12.57
C GLN A 39 9.06 1.13 -12.23
N TYR A 40 9.10 0.67 -10.97
CA TYR A 40 8.24 -0.41 -10.49
C TYR A 40 6.79 0.06 -10.33
N LEU A 41 6.58 1.26 -9.75
CA LEU A 41 5.24 1.80 -9.50
C LEU A 41 4.57 2.38 -10.73
N GLY A 42 5.32 2.84 -11.74
CA GLY A 42 4.77 3.50 -12.94
C GLY A 42 3.63 2.72 -13.60
N PRO A 43 3.85 1.48 -14.07
CA PRO A 43 2.79 0.68 -14.70
C PRO A 43 1.62 0.34 -13.77
N ILE A 44 1.86 0.31 -12.45
CA ILE A 44 0.81 0.07 -11.45
C ILE A 44 -0.08 1.31 -11.34
N VAL A 45 0.51 2.50 -11.21
CA VAL A 45 -0.23 3.76 -11.11
C VAL A 45 -1.02 4.02 -12.39
N ASP A 46 -0.39 3.88 -13.56
CA ASP A 46 -1.07 4.05 -14.85
C ASP A 46 -2.21 3.04 -15.02
N GLY A 47 -2.00 1.78 -14.62
CA GLY A 47 -3.03 0.75 -14.65
C GLY A 47 -4.21 1.04 -13.72
N LEU A 48 -3.98 1.62 -12.55
CA LEU A 48 -5.06 2.02 -11.63
C LEU A 48 -5.86 3.21 -12.18
N ILE A 49 -5.20 4.18 -12.83
CA ILE A 49 -5.86 5.31 -13.50
C ILE A 49 -6.74 4.80 -14.65
N GLU A 50 -6.22 3.89 -15.47
CA GLU A 50 -6.96 3.25 -16.55
C GLU A 50 -8.21 2.52 -16.03
N ILE A 51 -8.07 1.72 -14.96
CA ILE A 51 -9.22 1.04 -14.34
C ILE A 51 -10.25 2.04 -13.84
N ALA A 52 -9.82 3.13 -13.19
CA ALA A 52 -10.74 4.15 -12.69
C ALA A 52 -11.55 4.77 -13.82
N TRP A 53 -10.89 5.18 -14.91
CA TRP A 53 -11.55 5.72 -16.10
C TRP A 53 -12.56 4.73 -16.73
N GLN A 54 -12.18 3.45 -16.84
CA GLN A 54 -13.07 2.40 -17.36
C GLN A 54 -14.31 2.21 -16.48
N ILE A 55 -14.12 2.18 -15.15
CA ILE A 55 -15.23 2.02 -14.20
C ILE A 55 -16.13 3.25 -14.17
N GLU A 56 -15.58 4.46 -14.22
CA GLU A 56 -16.38 5.68 -14.31
C GLU A 56 -17.22 5.71 -15.61
N THR A 57 -16.65 5.26 -16.73
CA THR A 57 -17.38 5.12 -17.99
C THR A 57 -18.52 4.11 -17.86
N GLU A 58 -18.26 2.92 -17.29
CA GLU A 58 -19.27 1.88 -17.06
C GLU A 58 -20.40 2.37 -16.13
N MET A 59 -20.06 3.09 -15.06
CA MET A 59 -21.02 3.67 -14.11
C MET A 59 -21.99 4.67 -14.76
N ASN A 60 -21.58 5.31 -15.85
CA ASN A 60 -22.39 6.29 -16.60
C ASN A 60 -22.97 5.71 -17.90
N SER A 61 -22.87 4.39 -18.11
CA SER A 61 -23.37 3.71 -19.31
C SER A 61 -24.81 3.19 -19.13
N VAL A 62 -25.55 3.07 -20.24
CA VAL A 62 -26.84 2.38 -20.27
C VAL A 62 -26.61 0.89 -20.52
N THR A 63 -26.81 0.07 -19.49
CA THR A 63 -26.46 -1.36 -19.51
C THR A 63 -27.67 -2.29 -19.62
N ASP A 64 -28.89 -1.78 -19.56
CA ASP A 64 -30.09 -2.60 -19.79
C ASP A 64 -30.32 -2.86 -21.28
N ASN A 65 -31.31 -3.71 -21.58
CA ASN A 65 -31.61 -4.12 -22.94
C ASN A 65 -33.09 -4.57 -23.04
N PRO A 66 -33.83 -4.16 -24.10
CA PRO A 66 -33.40 -3.42 -25.28
C PRO A 66 -33.22 -1.90 -25.05
N LEU A 67 -32.40 -1.26 -25.89
CA LEU A 67 -32.28 0.20 -25.90
C LEU A 67 -33.41 0.81 -26.73
N ILE A 68 -34.04 1.86 -26.21
CA ILE A 68 -35.15 2.56 -26.88
C ILE A 68 -34.65 3.88 -27.48
N ASP A 69 -34.76 4.01 -28.80
CA ASP A 69 -34.53 5.26 -29.51
C ASP A 69 -35.87 5.91 -29.84
N VAL A 70 -36.20 6.92 -29.03
CA VAL A 70 -37.47 7.65 -29.12
C VAL A 70 -37.52 8.52 -30.38
N GLU A 71 -36.40 9.03 -30.86
CA GLU A 71 -36.37 9.90 -32.04
C GLU A 71 -36.74 9.11 -33.30
N ASN A 72 -36.16 7.92 -33.43
CA ASN A 72 -36.40 7.04 -34.58
C ASN A 72 -37.54 6.03 -34.36
N GLN A 73 -38.22 6.08 -33.20
CA GLN A 73 -39.32 5.19 -32.82
C GLN A 73 -38.96 3.70 -32.98
N THR A 74 -37.75 3.33 -32.54
CA THR A 74 -37.21 1.98 -32.72
C THR A 74 -36.57 1.45 -31.44
N SER A 75 -36.40 0.12 -31.37
CA SER A 75 -35.72 -0.56 -30.27
C SER A 75 -34.53 -1.36 -30.79
N TYR A 76 -33.39 -1.27 -30.11
CA TYR A 76 -32.18 -2.02 -30.43
C TYR A 76 -31.96 -3.12 -29.40
N HIS A 77 -31.89 -4.36 -29.87
CA HIS A 77 -31.38 -5.48 -29.08
C HIS A 77 -29.84 -5.47 -29.17
N CYS A 78 -29.18 -5.31 -28.03
CA CYS A 78 -27.73 -5.19 -27.91
C CYS A 78 -27.20 -6.04 -26.73
N GLY A 79 -25.90 -5.91 -26.46
CA GLY A 79 -25.17 -6.66 -25.42
C GLY A 79 -24.56 -5.79 -24.31
N ASN A 80 -25.05 -4.56 -24.10
CA ASN A 80 -24.46 -3.61 -23.14
C ASN A 80 -24.45 -4.12 -21.68
N PHE A 81 -25.24 -5.15 -21.35
CA PHE A 81 -25.25 -5.79 -20.04
C PHE A 81 -23.96 -6.59 -19.72
N LEU A 82 -23.09 -6.84 -20.72
CA LEU A 82 -21.85 -7.56 -20.51
C LEU A 82 -20.76 -6.64 -19.93
N GLY A 83 -20.64 -6.59 -18.61
CA GLY A 83 -19.61 -5.83 -17.90
C GLY A 83 -18.19 -6.44 -18.02
N GLN A 84 -17.64 -6.52 -19.23
CA GLN A 84 -16.30 -7.09 -19.48
C GLN A 84 -15.20 -6.21 -18.89
N TYR A 85 -15.34 -4.89 -18.96
CA TYR A 85 -14.42 -3.93 -18.33
C TYR A 85 -14.36 -4.14 -16.81
N VAL A 86 -15.50 -4.41 -16.16
CA VAL A 86 -15.51 -4.75 -14.72
C VAL A 86 -14.74 -6.04 -14.45
N GLY A 87 -14.95 -7.09 -15.25
CA GLY A 87 -14.25 -8.38 -15.06
C GLY A 87 -12.74 -8.28 -15.18
N VAL A 88 -12.27 -7.72 -16.29
CA VAL A 88 -10.82 -7.56 -16.58
C VAL A 88 -10.19 -6.50 -15.67
N GLY A 89 -10.87 -5.37 -15.45
CA GLY A 89 -10.38 -4.30 -14.59
C GLY A 89 -10.20 -4.74 -13.14
N MET A 90 -11.14 -5.53 -12.60
CA MET A 90 -11.02 -6.09 -11.24
C MET A 90 -9.98 -7.21 -11.15
N ASP A 91 -9.72 -7.97 -12.21
CA ASP A 91 -8.58 -8.91 -12.26
C ASP A 91 -7.24 -8.16 -12.18
N ASN A 92 -7.09 -7.10 -12.99
CA ASN A 92 -5.90 -6.25 -12.98
C ASN A 92 -5.72 -5.52 -11.65
N LEU A 93 -6.79 -5.01 -11.03
CA LEU A 93 -6.73 -4.37 -9.72
C LEU A 93 -6.12 -5.31 -8.67
N ARG A 94 -6.58 -6.57 -8.59
CA ARG A 94 -6.04 -7.54 -7.64
C ARG A 94 -4.57 -7.85 -7.92
N TYR A 95 -4.21 -7.99 -9.19
CA TYR A 95 -2.81 -8.17 -9.60
C TYR A 95 -1.93 -7.01 -9.12
N TYR A 96 -2.36 -5.76 -9.34
CA TYR A 96 -1.63 -4.57 -8.89
C TYR A 96 -1.50 -4.48 -7.37
N LEU A 97 -2.55 -4.81 -6.60
CA LEU A 97 -2.47 -4.87 -5.14
C LEU A 97 -1.43 -5.89 -4.66
N GLY A 98 -1.35 -7.05 -5.32
CA GLY A 98 -0.33 -8.07 -5.03
C GLY A 98 1.09 -7.59 -5.29
N LEU A 99 1.32 -6.85 -6.39
CA LEU A 99 2.62 -6.24 -6.70
C LEU A 99 3.02 -5.18 -5.66
N LEU A 100 2.10 -4.28 -5.31
CA LEU A 100 2.33 -3.26 -4.27
C LEU A 100 2.71 -3.91 -2.94
N ALA A 101 1.96 -4.94 -2.50
CA ALA A 101 2.24 -5.64 -1.27
C ALA A 101 3.64 -6.30 -1.29
N LYS A 102 4.00 -6.95 -2.39
CA LYS A 102 5.31 -7.62 -2.52
C LYS A 102 6.49 -6.64 -2.52
N HIS A 103 6.32 -5.46 -3.12
CA HIS A 103 7.33 -4.40 -3.04
C HIS A 103 7.52 -3.90 -1.61
N LEU A 104 6.42 -3.61 -0.91
CA LEU A 104 6.44 -3.17 0.49
C LEU A 104 7.05 -4.23 1.43
N ASP A 105 6.79 -5.51 1.18
CA ASP A 105 7.37 -6.63 1.95
C ASP A 105 8.89 -6.66 1.86
N THR A 106 9.41 -6.33 0.67
CA THR A 106 10.85 -6.20 0.46
C THR A 106 11.41 -5.05 1.30
N GLN A 107 10.70 -3.93 1.47
CA GLN A 107 11.13 -2.84 2.34
C GLN A 107 11.17 -3.27 3.80
N ILE A 108 10.13 -3.97 4.28
CA ILE A 108 10.08 -4.53 5.63
C ILE A 108 11.30 -5.44 5.87
N ALA A 109 11.62 -6.32 4.91
CA ALA A 109 12.78 -7.20 5.00
C ALA A 109 14.10 -6.42 5.15
N LEU A 110 14.27 -5.29 4.46
CA LEU A 110 15.44 -4.43 4.62
C LEU A 110 15.48 -3.77 6.00
N LEU A 111 14.33 -3.34 6.54
CA LEU A 111 14.25 -2.67 7.83
C LEU A 111 14.61 -3.61 9.01
N VAL A 112 14.15 -4.86 8.96
CA VAL A 112 14.30 -5.80 10.08
C VAL A 112 15.64 -6.51 10.15
N ALA A 113 16.38 -6.55 9.03
CA ALA A 113 17.65 -7.27 8.90
C ALA A 113 18.83 -6.31 9.11
N PRO A 114 19.62 -6.45 10.18
CA PRO A 114 20.78 -5.58 10.45
C PRO A 114 21.77 -5.46 9.29
N GLU A 115 21.90 -6.53 8.49
CA GLU A 115 22.77 -6.62 7.32
C GLU A 115 22.37 -5.63 6.22
N PHE A 116 21.11 -5.17 6.23
CA PHE A 116 20.53 -4.37 5.16
C PHE A 116 19.93 -3.05 5.63
N SER A 117 19.64 -2.91 6.92
CA SER A 117 18.91 -1.77 7.48
C SER A 117 19.75 -0.50 7.66
N ASN A 118 21.03 -0.54 7.28
CA ASN A 118 22.01 0.52 7.53
C ASN A 118 22.06 0.89 9.02
N GLY A 119 22.11 -0.15 9.87
CA GLY A 119 22.36 -0.04 11.30
C GLY A 119 21.14 0.15 12.18
N LEU A 120 19.91 -0.17 11.74
CA LEU A 120 18.79 -0.32 12.67
C LEU A 120 18.97 -1.59 13.52
N SER A 121 18.36 -1.61 14.70
CA SER A 121 18.34 -2.80 15.58
C SER A 121 17.64 -3.98 14.89
N PRO A 122 18.06 -5.23 15.15
CA PRO A 122 17.40 -6.42 14.59
C PRO A 122 15.91 -6.44 14.92
N SER A 123 15.07 -6.74 13.93
CA SER A 123 13.61 -6.73 14.06
C SER A 123 13.03 -5.44 14.66
N LEU A 124 13.73 -4.31 14.53
CA LEU A 124 13.34 -3.00 15.06
C LEU A 124 13.04 -3.00 16.58
N VAL A 125 13.81 -3.78 17.36
CA VAL A 125 13.76 -3.76 18.84
C VAL A 125 14.04 -2.36 19.39
N GLY A 126 13.08 -1.79 20.12
CA GLY A 126 13.26 -0.50 20.80
C GLY A 126 14.23 -0.57 21.97
N ASN A 127 13.85 -1.28 23.04
CA ASN A 127 14.69 -1.42 24.22
C ASN A 127 15.70 -2.57 24.08
N THR A 128 16.89 -2.25 23.58
CA THR A 128 17.99 -3.23 23.38
C THR A 128 18.66 -3.70 24.68
N SER A 129 18.40 -3.03 25.81
CA SER A 129 18.92 -3.45 27.12
C SER A 129 18.18 -4.67 27.66
N ARG A 130 16.89 -4.83 27.35
CA ARG A 130 16.08 -5.99 27.72
C ARG A 130 16.20 -7.09 26.66
N LYS A 131 17.09 -8.06 26.92
CA LYS A 131 17.48 -9.13 25.97
C LYS A 131 16.36 -10.08 25.52
N VAL A 132 15.23 -10.10 26.22
CA VAL A 132 14.07 -10.92 25.85
C VAL A 132 13.19 -10.27 24.78
N ASN A 133 13.35 -8.97 24.51
CA ASN A 133 12.57 -8.29 23.48
C ASN A 133 12.98 -8.78 22.08
N MET A 134 11.99 -9.02 21.24
CA MET A 134 12.08 -9.45 19.86
C MET A 134 11.52 -8.39 18.89
N GLY A 135 10.95 -7.29 19.41
CA GLY A 135 10.49 -6.16 18.61
C GLY A 135 9.36 -6.54 17.67
N LEU A 136 9.47 -6.14 16.40
CA LEU A 136 8.43 -6.37 15.39
C LEU A 136 8.56 -7.72 14.68
N LYS A 137 9.28 -8.69 15.25
CA LYS A 137 9.46 -10.03 14.64
C LYS A 137 8.13 -10.73 14.34
N GLY A 138 7.21 -10.73 15.31
CA GLY A 138 5.88 -11.33 15.11
C GLY A 138 5.06 -10.59 14.05
N LEU A 139 5.15 -9.26 14.01
CA LEU A 139 4.46 -8.43 13.02
C LEU A 139 4.98 -8.69 11.60
N GLN A 140 6.28 -8.94 11.44
CA GLN A 140 6.84 -9.34 10.14
C GLN A 140 6.22 -10.66 9.67
N ILE A 141 6.10 -11.66 10.56
CA ILE A 141 5.51 -12.95 10.22
C ILE A 141 4.05 -12.78 9.75
N VAL A 142 3.29 -11.87 10.37
CA VAL A 142 1.95 -11.50 9.90
C VAL A 142 2.00 -10.92 8.48
N GLY A 143 2.84 -9.92 8.22
CA GLY A 143 3.03 -9.35 6.88
C GLY A 143 3.38 -10.42 5.84
N ASN A 144 4.35 -11.28 6.16
CA ASN A 144 4.80 -12.38 5.32
C ASN A 144 3.72 -13.44 5.05
N SER A 145 2.64 -13.48 5.84
CA SER A 145 1.50 -14.37 5.60
C SER A 145 0.44 -13.73 4.69
N LEU A 146 0.25 -12.40 4.80
CA LEU A 146 -0.74 -11.65 4.05
C LEU A 146 -0.28 -11.34 2.62
N MET A 147 1.00 -10.98 2.43
CA MET A 147 1.54 -10.61 1.12
C MET A 147 1.41 -11.76 0.09
N PRO A 148 1.78 -13.01 0.39
CA PRO A 148 1.60 -14.11 -0.56
C PRO A 148 0.13 -14.38 -0.89
N LEU A 149 -0.78 -14.18 0.07
CA LEU A 149 -2.22 -14.32 -0.15
C LEU A 149 -2.76 -13.25 -1.11
N LEU A 150 -2.29 -12.00 -1.00
CA LEU A 150 -2.60 -10.96 -1.98
C LEU A 150 -2.09 -11.31 -3.38
N GLY A 151 -0.88 -11.88 -3.46
CA GLY A 151 -0.34 -12.43 -4.70
C GLY A 151 -1.22 -13.55 -5.28
N PHE A 152 -1.76 -14.43 -4.44
CA PHE A 152 -2.70 -15.48 -4.84
C PHE A 152 -4.02 -14.90 -5.39
N TYR A 153 -4.60 -13.90 -4.73
CA TYR A 153 -5.81 -13.25 -5.24
C TYR A 153 -5.57 -12.49 -6.55
N GLY A 154 -4.33 -12.17 -6.91
CA GLY A 154 -3.96 -11.58 -8.19
C GLY A 154 -4.18 -12.49 -9.42
N ASN A 155 -4.57 -13.76 -9.23
CA ASN A 155 -4.98 -14.63 -10.34
C ASN A 155 -6.29 -14.14 -10.98
N SER A 156 -6.36 -14.24 -12.31
CA SER A 156 -7.54 -13.86 -13.10
C SER A 156 -8.68 -14.88 -13.00
N ILE A 157 -9.91 -14.37 -13.13
CA ILE A 157 -11.14 -15.18 -13.21
C ILE A 157 -11.93 -14.91 -14.50
N ALA A 158 -11.72 -13.76 -15.16
CA ALA A 158 -12.41 -13.43 -16.40
C ALA A 158 -12.11 -14.43 -17.53
N ASP A 159 -10.93 -15.05 -17.53
CA ASP A 159 -10.53 -16.12 -18.47
C ASP A 159 -11.18 -17.48 -18.18
N ARG A 160 -11.88 -17.61 -17.05
CA ARG A 160 -12.45 -18.87 -16.55
C ARG A 160 -13.97 -18.94 -16.68
N PHE A 161 -14.53 -18.13 -17.56
CA PHE A 161 -15.97 -18.11 -17.79
C PHE A 161 -16.47 -19.48 -18.34
N PRO A 162 -17.62 -19.98 -17.85
CA PRO A 162 -18.19 -21.21 -18.39
C PRO A 162 -18.83 -20.93 -19.76
N THR A 163 -18.38 -21.63 -20.79
CA THR A 163 -18.84 -21.46 -22.19
C THR A 163 -20.24 -22.04 -22.45
N HIS A 164 -20.81 -22.76 -21.49
CA HIS A 164 -22.11 -23.43 -21.57
C HIS A 164 -23.15 -22.79 -20.65
N ALA A 165 -22.95 -21.54 -20.25
CA ALA A 165 -23.88 -20.83 -19.37
C ALA A 165 -25.25 -20.64 -20.04
N GLU A 166 -26.31 -20.76 -19.23
CA GLU A 166 -27.68 -20.40 -19.61
C GLU A 166 -28.10 -20.99 -20.97
N GLN A 167 -28.23 -22.33 -21.03
CA GLN A 167 -28.63 -23.06 -22.25
C GLN A 167 -27.75 -22.75 -23.48
N PHE A 168 -26.45 -22.46 -23.28
CA PHE A 168 -25.50 -22.03 -24.32
C PHE A 168 -25.81 -20.67 -24.97
N ASN A 169 -26.80 -19.93 -24.48
CA ASN A 169 -27.13 -18.59 -24.95
C ASN A 169 -26.05 -17.58 -24.49
N GLN A 170 -25.56 -17.72 -23.25
CA GLN A 170 -24.50 -16.88 -22.68
C GLN A 170 -23.11 -17.53 -22.83
N ASN A 171 -22.78 -17.94 -24.06
CA ASN A 171 -21.56 -18.66 -24.38
C ASN A 171 -20.26 -17.86 -24.18
N ILE A 172 -20.37 -16.54 -23.98
CA ILE A 172 -19.36 -15.67 -23.39
C ILE A 172 -19.97 -14.91 -22.21
N ASN A 173 -19.19 -14.69 -21.15
CA ASN A 173 -19.60 -13.87 -20.01
C ASN A 173 -18.36 -13.35 -19.28
N SER A 174 -18.50 -12.26 -18.52
CA SER A 174 -17.34 -11.52 -18.01
C SER A 174 -16.80 -12.02 -16.68
N GLN A 175 -17.55 -12.86 -15.97
CA GLN A 175 -17.33 -13.14 -14.54
C GLN A 175 -17.20 -11.85 -13.68
N GLY A 176 -17.70 -10.71 -14.17
CA GLY A 176 -17.47 -9.39 -13.58
C GLY A 176 -17.87 -9.28 -12.11
N PHE A 177 -19.01 -9.85 -11.75
CA PHE A 177 -19.49 -9.85 -10.37
C PHE A 177 -18.57 -10.65 -9.42
N ALA A 178 -18.11 -11.82 -9.85
CA ALA A 178 -17.18 -12.63 -9.06
C ALA A 178 -15.82 -11.93 -8.93
N SER A 179 -15.31 -11.35 -10.03
CA SER A 179 -14.07 -10.59 -10.05
C SER A 179 -14.12 -9.39 -9.10
N ALA A 180 -15.21 -8.62 -9.09
CA ALA A 180 -15.42 -7.50 -8.17
C ALA A 180 -15.48 -7.93 -6.70
N ASN A 181 -16.13 -9.06 -6.39
CA ASN A 181 -16.16 -9.59 -5.02
C ASN A 181 -14.78 -10.07 -4.54
N LEU A 182 -14.00 -10.70 -5.42
CA LEU A 182 -12.61 -11.04 -5.13
C LEU A 182 -11.77 -9.78 -4.93
N ALA A 183 -12.00 -8.72 -5.70
CA ALA A 183 -11.28 -7.46 -5.55
C ALA A 183 -11.60 -6.77 -4.21
N ARG A 184 -12.87 -6.81 -3.77
CA ARG A 184 -13.27 -6.37 -2.42
C ARG A 184 -12.53 -7.14 -1.33
N GLN A 185 -12.39 -8.46 -1.49
CA GLN A 185 -11.63 -9.29 -0.54
C GLN A 185 -10.14 -8.91 -0.53
N SER A 186 -9.52 -8.73 -1.71
CA SER A 186 -8.13 -8.26 -1.82
C SER A 186 -7.93 -6.91 -1.14
N LEU A 187 -8.84 -5.96 -1.33
CA LEU A 187 -8.77 -4.65 -0.66
C LEU A 187 -8.86 -4.77 0.86
N SER A 188 -9.72 -5.64 1.39
CA SER A 188 -9.82 -5.88 2.84
C SER A 188 -8.49 -6.41 3.41
N ILE A 189 -7.87 -7.37 2.73
CA ILE A 189 -6.57 -7.93 3.13
C ILE A 189 -5.46 -6.87 2.98
N PHE A 190 -5.48 -6.11 1.88
CA PHE A 190 -4.49 -5.08 1.61
C PHE A 190 -4.51 -3.96 2.66
N ARG A 191 -5.69 -3.60 3.19
CA ARG A 191 -5.79 -2.64 4.32
C ARG A 191 -5.11 -3.15 5.57
N GLN A 192 -5.29 -4.42 5.93
CA GLN A 192 -4.57 -5.04 7.05
C GLN A 192 -3.06 -5.06 6.81
N TYR A 193 -2.65 -5.35 5.57
CA TYR A 193 -1.24 -5.31 5.20
C TYR A 193 -0.65 -3.88 5.27
N MET A 194 -1.39 -2.87 4.83
CA MET A 194 -0.96 -1.46 4.96
C MET A 194 -0.83 -1.04 6.43
N ALA A 195 -1.70 -1.53 7.33
CA ALA A 195 -1.53 -1.30 8.75
C ALA A 195 -0.20 -1.86 9.29
N VAL A 196 0.16 -3.08 8.88
CA VAL A 196 1.48 -3.68 9.17
C VAL A 196 2.62 -2.78 8.67
N VAL A 197 2.55 -2.35 7.39
CA VAL A 197 3.58 -1.49 6.77
C VAL A 197 3.76 -0.18 7.53
N LEU A 198 2.66 0.49 7.89
CA LEU A 198 2.69 1.77 8.61
C LEU A 198 3.31 1.61 10.01
N MET A 199 3.01 0.53 10.72
CA MET A 199 3.63 0.22 12.01
C MET A 199 5.14 0.00 11.89
N PHE A 200 5.60 -0.68 10.85
CA PHE A 200 7.03 -0.82 10.54
C PHE A 200 7.69 0.52 10.24
N ALA A 201 7.06 1.34 9.39
CA ALA A 201 7.59 2.63 8.98
C ALA A 201 7.75 3.59 10.18
N VAL A 202 6.73 3.68 11.04
CA VAL A 202 6.74 4.52 12.23
C VAL A 202 7.85 4.11 13.20
N GLN A 203 7.96 2.82 13.53
CA GLN A 203 9.02 2.33 14.42
C GLN A 203 10.40 2.57 13.81
N ALA A 204 10.58 2.31 12.51
CA ALA A 204 11.87 2.50 11.85
C ALA A 204 12.28 3.99 11.83
N ALA A 205 11.33 4.90 11.64
CA ALA A 205 11.58 6.34 11.68
C ALA A 205 12.10 6.76 13.07
N ASP A 206 11.43 6.36 14.16
CA ASP A 206 11.88 6.68 15.52
C ASP A 206 13.31 6.18 15.80
N LEU A 207 13.60 4.94 15.42
CA LEU A 207 14.92 4.33 15.65
C LEU A 207 16.00 4.97 14.78
N ARG A 208 15.67 5.38 13.54
CA ARG A 208 16.57 6.13 12.68
C ARG A 208 16.85 7.51 13.26
N THR A 209 15.83 8.22 13.73
CA THR A 209 15.96 9.51 14.41
C THR A 209 16.87 9.40 15.62
N TYR A 210 16.72 8.37 16.46
CA TYR A 210 17.62 8.19 17.61
C TYR A 210 19.08 8.04 17.19
N LYS A 211 19.34 7.34 16.08
CA LYS A 211 20.71 7.20 15.56
C LYS A 211 21.30 8.49 15.01
N VAL A 212 20.47 9.38 14.46
CA VAL A 212 20.91 10.62 13.79
C VAL A 212 20.95 11.79 14.77
N ALA A 213 19.97 11.90 15.66
CA ALA A 213 19.72 13.07 16.50
C ALA A 213 19.71 12.76 18.01
N GLY A 214 19.79 11.50 18.43
CA GLY A 214 19.89 11.12 19.85
C GLY A 214 18.56 11.10 20.62
N HIS A 215 17.42 11.26 19.94
CA HIS A 215 16.07 11.16 20.52
C HIS A 215 15.14 10.39 19.57
N TYR A 216 13.99 9.93 20.08
CA TYR A 216 13.04 9.10 19.31
C TYR A 216 11.91 9.87 18.62
N ASP A 217 11.83 11.20 18.81
CA ASP A 217 10.79 12.01 18.16
C ASP A 217 11.10 12.24 16.68
N ALA A 218 10.53 11.39 15.81
CA ALA A 218 10.82 11.45 14.39
C ALA A 218 10.31 12.73 13.68
N ARG A 219 9.39 13.49 14.29
CA ARG A 219 8.82 14.70 13.69
C ARG A 219 9.86 15.79 13.42
N GLU A 220 10.95 15.79 14.19
CA GLU A 220 12.03 16.76 14.03
C GLU A 220 12.99 16.40 12.88
N CYS A 221 12.91 15.17 12.34
CA CYS A 221 13.82 14.72 11.28
C CYS A 221 13.11 14.30 9.98
N LEU A 222 11.82 13.96 10.04
CA LEU A 222 11.01 13.63 8.87
C LEU A 222 10.74 14.86 8.01
N SER A 223 10.55 14.66 6.70
CA SER A 223 10.02 15.70 5.82
C SER A 223 8.61 16.12 6.27
N PRO A 224 8.15 17.35 5.97
CA PRO A 224 6.78 17.76 6.27
C PRO A 224 5.73 16.77 5.75
N GLY A 225 5.89 16.29 4.51
CA GLY A 225 4.94 15.36 3.87
C GLY A 225 4.85 13.99 4.53
N THR A 226 5.91 13.51 5.19
CA THR A 226 5.89 12.22 5.92
C THR A 226 5.61 12.38 7.40
N SER A 227 5.95 13.53 7.99
CA SER A 227 5.70 13.85 9.40
C SER A 227 4.20 13.88 9.74
N GLU A 228 3.36 14.38 8.82
CA GLU A 228 1.90 14.36 8.99
C GLU A 228 1.33 12.92 9.03
N LEU A 229 1.74 12.08 8.08
CA LEU A 229 1.33 10.67 8.04
C LEU A 229 1.81 9.93 9.29
N TYR A 230 3.06 10.14 9.70
CA TYR A 230 3.62 9.58 10.92
C TYR A 230 2.79 9.99 12.15
N ALA A 231 2.47 11.28 12.30
CA ALA A 231 1.68 11.78 13.42
C ALA A 231 0.26 11.21 13.43
N ALA A 232 -0.39 11.11 12.26
CA ALA A 232 -1.72 10.52 12.14
C ALA A 232 -1.75 9.06 12.59
N VAL A 233 -0.75 8.25 12.19
CA VAL A 233 -0.66 6.85 12.65
C VAL A 233 -0.47 6.78 14.16
N ARG A 234 0.41 7.61 14.74
CA ARG A 234 0.67 7.69 16.19
C ARG A 234 -0.57 8.11 16.98
N GLU A 235 -1.37 9.02 16.44
CA GLU A 235 -2.65 9.46 17.04
C GLU A 235 -3.69 8.33 17.00
N VAL A 236 -3.87 7.66 15.86
CA VAL A 236 -4.86 6.57 15.68
C VAL A 236 -4.61 5.42 16.65
N ILE A 237 -3.36 5.05 16.88
CA ILE A 237 -3.00 3.98 17.83
C ILE A 237 -2.92 4.46 19.28
N GLY A 238 -3.20 5.75 19.56
CA GLY A 238 -3.18 6.31 20.90
C GLY A 238 -1.79 6.36 21.57
N LYS A 239 -0.71 6.35 20.78
CA LYS A 239 0.67 6.44 21.28
C LYS A 239 1.35 7.70 20.75
N PRO A 240 1.30 8.84 21.45
CA PRO A 240 1.94 10.07 20.97
C PRO A 240 3.46 9.92 20.80
N PRO A 241 4.10 10.68 19.89
CA PRO A 241 5.56 10.78 19.77
C PRO A 241 6.22 11.28 21.07
N SER A 242 7.43 10.80 21.34
CA SER A 242 8.23 11.16 22.51
C SER A 242 9.71 11.16 22.14
N ALA A 243 10.48 12.07 22.75
CA ALA A 243 11.93 12.11 22.58
C ALA A 243 12.63 10.94 23.29
N GLU A 244 12.02 10.41 24.36
CA GLU A 244 12.59 9.42 25.27
C GLU A 244 12.31 7.98 24.85
N ARG A 245 11.20 7.73 24.13
CA ARG A 245 10.82 6.37 23.71
C ARG A 245 10.27 6.32 22.28
N PRO A 246 10.66 5.29 21.51
CA PRO A 246 10.02 5.00 20.23
C PRO A 246 8.61 4.44 20.43
N TYR A 247 7.88 4.28 19.33
CA TYR A 247 6.56 3.68 19.28
C TYR A 247 6.47 2.33 20.02
N VAL A 248 7.40 1.41 19.75
CA VAL A 248 7.52 0.12 20.44
C VAL A 248 8.82 0.08 21.22
N TRP A 249 8.70 0.16 22.55
CA TRP A 249 9.85 0.10 23.46
C TRP A 249 10.10 -1.31 23.99
N ASN A 250 9.17 -1.87 24.76
CA ASN A 250 9.20 -3.27 25.18
C ASN A 250 8.04 -4.06 24.58
N ASP A 251 8.25 -5.34 24.30
CA ASP A 251 7.22 -6.19 23.67
C ASP A 251 5.96 -6.33 24.54
N ASN A 252 6.11 -6.26 25.86
CA ASN A 252 5.03 -6.46 26.84
C ASN A 252 4.24 -5.19 27.20
N GLU A 253 4.44 -4.09 26.49
CA GLU A 253 3.76 -2.80 26.75
C GLU A 253 2.56 -2.55 25.82
N GLN A 254 2.30 -3.45 24.87
CA GLN A 254 1.19 -3.30 23.92
C GLN A 254 0.80 -4.62 23.28
N SER A 255 -0.40 -4.64 22.72
CA SER A 255 -0.86 -5.66 21.79
C SER A 255 -0.82 -5.10 20.36
N LEU A 256 0.01 -5.67 19.49
CA LEU A 256 0.21 -5.14 18.13
C LEU A 256 -0.99 -5.41 17.20
N ASP A 257 -1.81 -6.41 17.52
CA ASP A 257 -3.07 -6.72 16.84
C ASP A 257 -4.12 -5.62 17.05
N GLU A 258 -4.23 -5.05 18.25
CA GLU A 258 -5.11 -3.90 18.53
C GLU A 258 -4.70 -2.69 17.68
N HIS A 259 -3.40 -2.38 17.63
CA HIS A 259 -2.91 -1.27 16.81
C HIS A 259 -3.15 -1.50 15.31
N LEU A 260 -2.96 -2.73 14.84
CA LEU A 260 -3.27 -3.13 13.46
C LEU A 260 -4.76 -2.91 13.15
N ALA A 261 -5.65 -3.35 14.06
CA ALA A 261 -7.09 -3.18 13.89
C ALA A 261 -7.51 -1.70 13.86
N LEU A 262 -6.93 -0.87 14.74
CA LEU A 262 -7.20 0.58 14.76
C LEU A 262 -6.78 1.26 13.46
N ILE A 263 -5.58 0.98 12.96
CA ILE A 263 -5.10 1.54 11.69
C ILE A 263 -5.94 1.03 10.51
N ALA A 264 -6.27 -0.26 10.48
CA ALA A 264 -7.08 -0.84 9.42
C ALA A 264 -8.51 -0.26 9.39
N ALA A 265 -9.08 0.05 10.55
CA ALA A 265 -10.38 0.71 10.68
C ALA A 265 -10.30 2.18 10.19
N ASP A 266 -9.31 2.95 10.64
CA ASP A 266 -9.12 4.34 10.18
C ASP A 266 -8.93 4.41 8.65
N LEU A 267 -8.18 3.47 8.07
CA LEU A 267 -8.04 3.37 6.61
C LEU A 267 -9.36 3.03 5.90
N ALA A 268 -10.20 2.17 6.49
CA ALA A 268 -11.47 1.79 5.90
C ALA A 268 -12.49 2.93 5.90
N ASP A 269 -12.46 3.76 6.95
CA ASP A 269 -13.41 4.85 7.16
C ASP A 269 -12.99 6.17 6.48
N GLY A 270 -11.87 6.18 5.73
CA GLY A 270 -11.33 7.43 5.16
C GLY A 270 -10.86 8.40 6.24
N GLY A 271 -10.30 7.86 7.32
CA GLY A 271 -9.99 8.56 8.55
C GLY A 271 -8.80 9.53 8.47
N ARG A 272 -8.06 9.67 9.56
CA ARG A 272 -6.95 10.65 9.63
C ARG A 272 -5.83 10.29 8.69
N ILE A 273 -5.46 9.01 8.62
CA ILE A 273 -4.35 8.51 7.81
C ILE A 273 -4.60 8.76 6.32
N VAL A 274 -5.84 8.59 5.85
CA VAL A 274 -6.21 8.83 4.46
C VAL A 274 -6.17 10.33 4.12
N ARG A 275 -6.58 11.19 5.07
CA ARG A 275 -6.56 12.64 4.87
C ARG A 275 -5.16 13.20 4.66
N THR A 276 -4.15 12.69 5.36
CA THR A 276 -2.76 13.17 5.20
C THR A 276 -2.17 12.87 3.82
N VAL A 277 -2.70 11.87 3.09
CA VAL A 277 -2.21 11.50 1.75
C VAL A 277 -3.13 12.00 0.62
N SER A 278 -4.21 12.71 0.94
CA SER A 278 -5.15 13.24 -0.05
C SER A 278 -4.50 14.17 -1.10
N PRO A 279 -3.53 15.04 -0.75
CA PRO A 279 -2.83 15.85 -1.76
C PRO A 279 -2.09 15.01 -2.82
N ILE A 280 -1.63 13.81 -2.46
CA ILE A 280 -0.99 12.88 -3.40
C ILE A 280 -2.04 12.37 -4.39
N LEU A 281 -3.21 11.97 -3.90
CA LEU A 281 -4.32 11.50 -4.74
C LEU A 281 -4.78 12.60 -5.72
N SER A 282 -4.91 13.85 -5.26
CA SER A 282 -5.27 14.97 -6.11
C SER A 282 -4.22 15.31 -7.18
N SER A 283 -2.98 14.85 -7.01
CA SER A 283 -1.91 15.03 -8.00
C SER A 283 -1.90 13.95 -9.10
N LEU A 284 -2.59 12.83 -8.86
CA LEU A 284 -2.84 11.81 -9.88
C LEU A 284 -3.94 12.36 -10.78
N LYS A 285 -3.58 12.68 -12.02
CA LYS A 285 -4.52 13.23 -13.01
C LYS A 285 -5.56 12.14 -13.34
N PHE A 286 -6.82 12.41 -13.02
CA PHE A 286 -7.99 11.77 -13.62
C PHE A 286 -8.49 12.65 -14.76
#